data_AF-A0A4Y2UW13-F1
#
_entry.id   AF-A0A4Y2UW13-F1
#
_cell.length_a   1.000
_cell.length_b   1.000
_cell.length_c   1.000
_cell.angle_alpha   90.00
_cell.angle_beta   90.00
_cell.angle_gamma   90.00
#
_symmetry.space_group_name_H-M   'P 1'
#
loop_
_entity.id
_entity.type
_entity.pdbx_description
1 polymer ?
#
loop_
_entity_poly.entity_id
_entity_poly.type
_entity_poly.pdbx_seq_one_letter_code
_entity_poly.pdbx_strand_id
1 'polypeptide(L)'
;MVLTAGQVQYNEIANYIDARYVSAPEAMWGLLGSHMHDRSHAVRRLPVHLPNQKRVTFKDGHEEEALEAARSRQTMLETWFQLNQSDPDAQILLYTDIPYNYVYDRNNWKRRKRGGNKIVARMYVVNVKDAERFYLRMLFVRHRERVCQYHLLVS
;
A
#
# COMPACT_ATOMS: atom_id res chain seq x y z
N MET A 1 24.57 -44.25 -17.98
CA MET A 1 23.60 -43.16 -18.29
C MET A 1 24.21 -41.86 -17.77
N VAL A 2 24.66 -40.98 -18.65
CA VAL A 2 25.26 -39.70 -18.27
C VAL A 2 24.12 -38.72 -18.00
N LEU A 3 24.02 -38.21 -16.77
CA LEU A 3 23.09 -37.15 -16.41
C LEU A 3 23.57 -35.88 -17.11
N THR A 4 22.89 -35.47 -18.19
CA THR A 4 23.06 -34.13 -18.76
C THR A 4 22.53 -33.14 -17.73
N ALA A 5 23.43 -32.56 -16.92
CA ALA A 5 23.12 -31.39 -16.12
C ALA A 5 22.61 -30.31 -17.09
N GLY A 6 21.34 -29.93 -16.96
CA GLY A 6 20.77 -28.85 -17.77
C GLY A 6 21.67 -27.62 -17.64
N GLN A 7 22.17 -27.11 -18.77
CA GLN A 7 22.97 -25.89 -18.77
C GLN A 7 22.11 -24.77 -18.20
N VAL A 8 22.41 -24.36 -16.96
CA VAL A 8 21.85 -23.16 -16.36
C VAL A 8 22.44 -21.99 -17.14
N GLN A 9 21.61 -21.33 -17.96
CA GLN A 9 22.02 -20.14 -18.68
C GLN A 9 22.31 -19.02 -17.67
N TYR A 10 23.59 -18.74 -17.43
CA TYR A 10 24.04 -17.71 -16.51
C TYR A 10 24.07 -16.36 -17.23
N ASN A 11 23.03 -15.55 -17.08
CA ASN A 11 22.99 -14.20 -17.63
C ASN A 11 23.73 -13.24 -16.67
N GLU A 12 25.03 -13.05 -16.90
CA GLU A 12 25.90 -12.17 -16.11
C GLU A 12 25.38 -10.74 -16.03
N ILE A 13 24.84 -10.22 -17.14
CA ILE A 13 24.34 -8.83 -17.22
C ILE A 13 23.11 -8.67 -16.33
N ALA A 14 22.15 -9.60 -16.41
CA ALA A 14 20.98 -9.60 -15.54
C ALA A 14 21.37 -9.76 -14.07
N ASN A 15 22.30 -10.68 -13.77
CA ASN A 15 22.79 -10.89 -12.40
C ASN A 15 23.49 -9.66 -11.84
N TYR A 16 24.25 -8.93 -12.66
CA TYR A 16 24.91 -7.69 -12.23
C TYR A 16 23.88 -6.57 -11.96
N ILE A 17 22.85 -6.46 -12.79
CA ILE A 17 21.75 -5.49 -12.58
C ILE A 17 20.94 -5.86 -11.33
N ASP A 18 20.70 -7.16 -11.10
CA ASP A 18 19.92 -7.67 -9.97
C ASP A 18 20.74 -7.82 -8.67
N ALA A 19 22.07 -7.70 -8.75
CA ALA A 19 22.96 -7.84 -7.61
C ALA A 19 22.69 -6.73 -6.59
N ARG A 20 22.32 -7.12 -5.36
CA ARG A 20 22.25 -6.21 -4.23
C ARG A 20 23.60 -6.18 -3.53
N TYR A 21 24.23 -5.01 -3.50
CA TYR A 21 25.41 -4.78 -2.68
C TYR A 21 25.08 -4.99 -1.20
N VAL A 22 25.91 -5.76 -0.51
CA VAL A 22 25.89 -5.95 0.94
C VAL A 22 27.25 -5.52 1.46
N SER A 23 27.29 -4.64 2.45
CA SER A 23 28.55 -4.18 3.01
C SER A 23 29.23 -5.30 3.83
N ALA A 24 30.56 -5.28 3.92
CA ALA A 24 31.33 -6.23 4.73
C ALA A 24 30.81 -6.39 6.19
N PRO A 25 30.47 -5.32 6.94
CA PRO A 25 29.91 -5.48 8.27
C PRO A 25 28.51 -6.12 8.29
N GLU A 26 27.64 -5.82 7.32
CA GLU A 26 26.32 -6.48 7.21
C GLU A 26 26.44 -7.96 6.88
N ALA A 27 27.39 -8.33 6.01
CA ALA A 27 27.67 -9.72 5.69
C ALA A 27 28.18 -10.49 6.92
N MET A 28 29.11 -9.90 7.67
CA MET A 28 29.60 -10.46 8.94
C MET A 28 28.44 -10.63 9.94
N TRP A 29 27.58 -9.62 10.08
CA TRP A 29 26.43 -9.67 10.98
C TRP A 29 25.44 -10.79 10.64
N GLY A 30 25.19 -10.99 9.34
CA GLY A 30 24.39 -12.10 8.83
C GLY A 30 25.04 -13.47 9.07
N LEU A 31 26.35 -13.59 8.84
CA LEU A 31 27.11 -14.82 9.08
C LEU A 31 27.13 -15.21 10.57
N LEU A 32 27.15 -14.22 11.46
CA LEU A 32 27.09 -14.42 12.91
C LEU A 32 25.68 -14.74 13.43
N GLY A 33 24.67 -14.87 12.54
CA GLY A 33 23.30 -15.19 12.90
C GLY A 33 22.60 -14.08 13.71
N SER A 34 23.15 -12.86 13.69
CA SER A 34 22.59 -11.76 14.46
C SER A 34 21.35 -11.20 13.78
N HIS A 35 20.33 -10.81 14.57
CA HIS A 35 19.13 -10.19 14.02
C HIS A 35 19.49 -8.86 13.35
N MET A 36 19.28 -8.77 12.03
CA MET A 36 19.58 -7.56 11.27
C MET A 36 18.58 -6.44 11.57
N HIS A 37 17.29 -6.77 11.71
CA HIS A 37 16.23 -5.77 11.90
C HIS A 37 15.10 -6.32 12.76
N ASP A 38 14.88 -5.72 13.92
CA ASP A 38 13.63 -5.90 14.66
C ASP A 38 12.60 -4.86 14.21
N ARG A 39 11.62 -5.31 13.42
CA ARG A 39 10.47 -4.47 13.04
C ARG A 39 9.44 -4.51 14.16
N SER A 40 9.51 -3.54 15.05
CA SER A 40 8.53 -3.41 16.16
C SER A 40 7.10 -3.10 15.68
N HIS A 41 6.96 -2.39 14.55
CA HIS A 41 5.66 -1.95 14.02
C HIS A 41 5.50 -2.25 12.53
N ALA A 42 4.29 -2.64 12.14
CA ALA A 42 3.91 -2.80 10.73
C ALA A 42 3.50 -1.44 10.15
N VAL A 43 4.19 -1.00 9.09
CA VAL A 43 3.84 0.23 8.39
C VAL A 43 2.77 -0.06 7.33
N ARG A 44 1.57 0.52 7.47
CA ARG A 44 0.50 0.41 6.46
C ARG A 44 0.44 1.68 5.62
N ARG A 45 0.60 1.53 4.31
CA ARG A 45 0.53 2.64 3.36
C ARG A 45 -0.89 2.85 2.87
N LEU A 46 -1.43 4.03 3.14
CA LEU A 46 -2.79 4.42 2.79
C LEU A 46 -2.81 5.18 1.45
N PRO A 47 -3.55 4.70 0.44
CA PRO A 47 -3.70 5.38 -0.85
C PRO A 47 -4.50 6.67 -0.70
N VAL A 48 -4.06 7.72 -1.40
CA VAL A 48 -4.81 8.96 -1.60
C VAL A 48 -4.91 9.14 -3.10
N HIS A 49 -6.12 9.16 -3.65
CA HIS A 49 -6.34 9.41 -5.07
C HIS A 49 -7.74 9.99 -5.28
N LEU A 50 -7.91 10.65 -6.41
CA LEU A 50 -9.21 11.14 -6.88
C LEU A 50 -9.96 10.02 -7.61
N PRO A 51 -11.27 10.20 -7.91
CA PRO A 51 -11.99 9.33 -8.82
C PRO A 51 -11.26 9.22 -10.16
N ASN A 52 -11.19 8.02 -10.73
CA ASN A 52 -10.50 7.72 -12.00
C ASN A 52 -8.97 7.97 -12.04
N GLN A 53 -8.36 8.47 -10.96
CA GLN A 53 -6.91 8.66 -10.84
C GLN A 53 -6.24 7.58 -9.98
N LYS A 54 -6.73 6.35 -10.10
CA LYS A 54 -6.16 5.19 -9.40
C LYS A 54 -4.80 4.85 -9.98
N ARG A 55 -3.84 4.48 -9.13
CA ARG A 55 -2.55 3.97 -9.60
C ARG A 55 -2.72 2.54 -10.09
N VAL A 56 -2.39 2.30 -11.36
CA VAL A 56 -2.40 0.98 -12.00
C VAL A 56 -0.98 0.60 -12.34
N THR A 57 -0.64 -0.67 -12.11
CA THR A 57 0.64 -1.27 -12.54
C THR A 57 0.31 -2.26 -13.65
N PHE A 58 0.90 -2.07 -14.82
CA PHE A 58 0.71 -2.93 -15.98
C PHE A 58 2.06 -3.52 -16.40
N LYS A 59 2.01 -4.56 -17.23
CA LYS A 59 3.17 -5.07 -17.96
C LYS A 59 3.05 -4.61 -19.41
N ASP A 60 4.19 -4.39 -20.06
CA ASP A 60 4.21 -4.01 -21.48
C ASP A 60 3.39 -5.02 -22.31
N GLY A 61 2.49 -4.48 -23.14
CA GLY A 61 1.55 -5.26 -23.96
C GLY A 61 0.23 -5.65 -23.30
N HIS A 62 0.03 -5.40 -22.00
CA HIS A 62 -1.21 -5.70 -21.27
C HIS A 62 -1.86 -4.46 -20.64
N GLU A 63 -1.75 -3.30 -21.31
CA GLU A 63 -2.23 -2.02 -20.80
C GLU A 63 -3.76 -1.96 -20.67
N GLU A 64 -4.48 -2.42 -21.69
CA GLU A 64 -5.95 -2.37 -21.73
C GLU A 64 -6.58 -3.29 -20.68
N GLU A 65 -6.09 -4.54 -20.58
CA GLU A 65 -6.53 -5.51 -19.57
C GLU A 65 -6.29 -4.98 -18.15
N ALA A 66 -5.11 -4.38 -17.91
CA ALA A 66 -4.79 -3.79 -16.62
C ALA A 66 -5.72 -2.60 -16.28
N LEU A 67 -6.11 -1.81 -17.28
CA LEU A 67 -7.04 -0.69 -17.10
C LEU A 67 -8.46 -1.19 -16.76
N GLU A 68 -8.96 -2.20 -17.46
CA GLU A 68 -10.26 -2.82 -17.18
C GLU A 68 -10.31 -3.45 -15.78
N ALA A 69 -9.26 -4.20 -15.42
CA ALA A 69 -9.12 -4.76 -14.08
C ALA A 69 -9.06 -3.67 -13.00
N ALA A 70 -8.42 -2.53 -13.28
CA ALA A 70 -8.36 -1.42 -12.33
C ALA A 70 -9.70 -0.69 -12.15
N ARG A 71 -10.54 -0.65 -13.19
CA ARG A 71 -11.89 -0.05 -13.11
C ARG A 71 -12.80 -0.87 -12.18
N SER A 72 -12.79 -2.20 -12.32
CA SER A 72 -13.59 -3.10 -11.50
C SER A 72 -13.06 -3.24 -10.07
N ARG A 73 -11.75 -3.07 -9.87
CA ARG A 73 -11.11 -3.22 -8.57
C ARG A 73 -11.42 -2.03 -7.64
N GLN A 74 -12.04 -2.36 -6.52
CA GLN A 74 -12.18 -1.44 -5.40
C GLN A 74 -10.83 -1.23 -4.69
N THR A 75 -10.56 0.03 -4.39
CA THR A 75 -9.36 0.45 -3.66
C THR A 75 -9.61 0.49 -2.16
N MET A 76 -8.51 0.49 -1.39
CA MET A 76 -8.56 0.64 0.07
C MET A 76 -9.21 1.97 0.51
N LEU A 77 -9.13 3.01 -0.31
CA LEU A 77 -9.75 4.31 -0.05
C LEU A 77 -11.26 4.29 -0.34
N GLU A 78 -11.69 3.72 -1.46
CA GLU A 78 -13.12 3.58 -1.81
C GLU A 78 -13.89 2.74 -0.80
N THR A 79 -13.29 1.62 -0.40
CA THR A 79 -13.86 0.74 0.63
C THR A 79 -13.91 1.40 2.00
N TRP A 80 -13.02 2.37 2.28
CA TRP A 80 -13.10 3.19 3.48
C TRP A 80 -14.28 4.16 3.43
N PHE A 81 -14.55 4.78 2.28
CA PHE A 81 -15.76 5.60 2.12
C PHE A 81 -17.04 4.79 2.33
N GLN A 82 -17.09 3.56 1.82
CA GLN A 82 -18.21 2.64 2.07
C GLN A 82 -18.33 2.27 3.55
N LEU A 83 -17.21 1.98 4.22
CA LEU A 83 -17.18 1.71 5.66
C LEU A 83 -17.72 2.89 6.47
N ASN A 84 -17.33 4.12 6.14
CA ASN A 84 -17.82 5.30 6.83
C ASN A 84 -19.33 5.51 6.65
N GLN A 85 -19.92 5.04 5.56
CA GLN A 85 -21.37 5.11 5.37
C GLN A 85 -22.11 4.06 6.21
N SER A 86 -21.52 2.88 6.40
CA SER A 86 -22.18 1.76 7.07
C SER A 86 -21.94 1.68 8.57
N ASP A 87 -20.78 2.12 9.06
CA ASP A 87 -20.36 1.95 10.46
C ASP A 87 -20.17 3.31 11.17
N PRO A 88 -21.00 3.64 12.19
CA PRO A 88 -20.85 4.86 12.99
C PRO A 88 -19.51 4.95 13.72
N ASP A 89 -18.91 3.83 14.13
CA ASP A 89 -17.62 3.84 14.83
C ASP A 89 -16.49 4.30 13.89
N ALA A 90 -16.59 3.95 12.60
CA ALA A 90 -15.62 4.36 11.59
C ALA A 90 -15.71 5.87 11.26
N GLN A 91 -16.91 6.47 11.38
CA GLN A 91 -17.13 7.89 11.09
C GLN A 91 -16.39 8.84 12.02
N ILE A 92 -16.02 8.38 13.22
CA ILE A 92 -15.34 9.19 14.24
C ILE A 92 -13.81 9.16 14.03
N LEU A 93 -13.31 8.20 13.25
CA LEU A 93 -11.89 7.95 13.06
C LEU A 93 -11.32 8.71 11.87
N LEU A 94 -10.11 9.25 12.03
CA LEU A 94 -9.33 9.76 10.90
C LEU A 94 -8.95 8.62 9.97
N TYR A 95 -8.76 8.93 8.69
CA TYR A 95 -8.28 7.94 7.73
C TYR A 95 -6.96 7.29 8.18
N THR A 96 -6.07 8.05 8.81
CA THR A 96 -4.82 7.56 9.41
C THR A 96 -5.03 6.61 10.59
N ASP A 97 -6.15 6.73 11.30
CA ASP A 97 -6.42 5.99 12.54
C ASP A 97 -7.16 4.67 12.24
N ILE A 98 -7.76 4.55 11.05
CA ILE A 98 -8.48 3.34 10.61
C ILE A 98 -7.64 2.07 10.71
N PRO A 99 -6.36 2.00 10.28
CA PRO A 99 -5.55 0.79 10.42
C PRO A 99 -5.35 0.29 11.85
N TYR A 100 -5.46 1.17 12.84
CA TYR A 100 -5.35 0.82 14.25
C TYR A 100 -6.59 0.05 14.73
N ASN A 101 -7.76 0.39 14.18
CA ASN A 101 -9.05 -0.18 14.63
C ASN A 101 -9.65 -1.18 13.63
N TYR A 102 -9.21 -1.15 12.38
CA TYR A 102 -9.72 -2.00 11.30
C TYR A 102 -8.57 -2.69 10.54
N VAL A 103 -8.86 -3.90 10.05
CA VAL A 103 -8.01 -4.71 9.19
C VAL A 103 -8.62 -4.71 7.79
N TYR A 104 -7.81 -4.35 6.80
CA TYR A 104 -8.19 -4.52 5.40
C TYR A 104 -7.93 -5.97 4.98
N ASP A 105 -8.99 -6.69 4.62
CA ASP A 105 -8.97 -8.09 4.22
C ASP A 105 -9.92 -8.31 3.04
N ARG A 106 -9.43 -8.95 1.96
CA ARG A 106 -10.20 -9.26 0.74
C ARG A 106 -11.07 -8.09 0.24
N ASN A 107 -10.47 -6.91 0.09
CA ASN A 107 -11.14 -5.67 -0.31
C ASN A 107 -12.21 -5.14 0.64
N ASN A 108 -12.22 -5.55 1.90
CA ASN A 108 -13.15 -5.03 2.90
C ASN A 108 -12.43 -4.68 4.20
N TRP A 109 -12.95 -3.65 4.87
CA TRP A 109 -12.50 -3.30 6.21
C TRP A 109 -13.30 -4.10 7.24
N LYS A 110 -12.58 -4.81 8.12
CA LYS A 110 -13.15 -5.57 9.23
C LYS A 110 -12.64 -5.02 10.54
N ARG A 111 -13.50 -4.98 11.57
CA ARG A 111 -13.08 -4.53 12.90
C ARG A 111 -11.93 -5.41 13.42
N ARG A 112 -10.88 -4.75 13.88
CA ARG A 112 -9.68 -5.41 14.41
C ARG A 112 -9.96 -5.92 15.81
N LYS A 113 -9.56 -7.16 16.07
CA LYS A 113 -9.65 -7.78 17.41
C LYS A 113 -8.39 -7.60 18.25
N ARG A 114 -7.19 -7.53 17.63
CA ARG A 114 -5.89 -7.45 18.32
C ARG A 114 -4.83 -6.67 17.53
N GLY A 115 -3.86 -6.08 18.23
CA GLY A 115 -2.60 -5.59 17.65
C GLY A 115 -2.65 -4.23 16.96
N GLY A 116 -3.58 -3.35 17.32
CA GLY A 116 -3.64 -1.98 16.77
C GLY A 116 -2.38 -1.16 17.10
N ASN A 117 -1.84 -1.35 18.29
CA ASN A 117 -0.74 -0.57 18.87
C ASN A 117 0.60 -0.78 18.14
N LYS A 118 0.74 -1.87 17.37
CA LYS A 118 1.96 -2.22 16.62
C LYS A 118 1.87 -1.80 15.15
N ILE A 119 1.06 -0.81 14.82
CA ILE A 119 0.83 -0.36 13.44
C ILE A 119 1.13 1.11 13.34
N VAL A 120 1.76 1.49 12.23
CA VAL A 120 1.96 2.90 11.88
C VAL A 120 1.35 3.12 10.51
N ALA A 121 0.29 3.92 10.45
CA ALA A 121 -0.29 4.31 9.18
C ALA A 121 0.53 5.44 8.54
N ARG A 122 0.76 5.36 7.24
CA ARG A 122 1.40 6.43 6.44
C ARG A 122 0.62 6.64 5.16
N MET A 123 0.26 7.88 4.85
CA MET A 123 -0.28 8.22 3.53
C MET A 123 0.84 8.38 2.50
N TYR A 124 0.54 8.14 1.23
CA TYR A 124 1.48 8.47 0.15
C TYR A 124 1.82 9.96 0.17
N VAL A 125 3.06 10.26 -0.21
CA VAL A 125 3.50 11.63 -0.46
C VAL A 125 2.78 12.11 -1.72
N VAL A 126 2.20 13.30 -1.64
CA VAL A 126 1.53 13.97 -2.75
C VAL A 126 2.32 15.22 -3.07
N ASN A 127 2.51 15.48 -4.37
CA ASN A 127 3.18 16.69 -4.84
C ASN A 127 2.27 17.90 -4.61
N VAL A 128 2.83 19.03 -4.16
CA VAL A 128 2.10 20.29 -3.94
C VAL A 128 1.50 20.84 -5.24
N LYS A 129 2.10 20.52 -6.40
CA LYS A 129 1.55 20.90 -7.72
C LYS A 129 0.20 20.23 -8.02
N ASP A 130 -0.05 19.06 -7.44
CA ASP A 130 -1.30 18.32 -7.58
C ASP A 130 -2.27 18.80 -6.48
N ALA A 131 -2.80 20.01 -6.68
CA ALA A 131 -3.48 20.79 -5.65
C ALA A 131 -4.67 20.02 -5.05
N GLU A 132 -5.52 19.43 -5.87
CA GLU A 132 -6.71 18.68 -5.43
C GLU A 132 -6.34 17.51 -4.53
N ARG A 133 -5.38 16.69 -4.97
CA ARG A 133 -4.91 15.54 -4.20
C ARG A 133 -4.18 15.97 -2.92
N PHE A 134 -3.47 17.10 -2.97
CA PHE A 134 -2.80 17.69 -1.81
C PHE A 134 -3.83 18.14 -0.76
N TYR A 135 -4.89 18.85 -1.17
CA TYR A 135 -5.97 19.25 -0.28
C TYR A 135 -6.71 18.03 0.27
N LEU A 136 -6.99 17.01 -0.55
CA LEU A 136 -7.60 15.76 -0.10
C LEU A 136 -6.77 15.08 0.99
N ARG A 137 -5.45 15.00 0.82
CA ARG A 137 -4.54 14.49 1.85
C ARG A 137 -4.63 15.32 3.13
N MET A 138 -4.69 16.64 3.03
CA MET A 138 -4.82 17.52 4.20
C MET A 138 -6.14 17.30 4.95
N LEU A 139 -7.23 17.06 4.22
CA LEU A 139 -8.54 16.74 4.78
C LEU A 139 -8.49 15.44 5.59
N PHE A 140 -7.89 14.39 5.03
CA PHE A 140 -7.73 13.10 5.72
C PHE A 140 -6.86 13.15 6.98
N VAL A 141 -5.96 14.13 7.12
CA VAL A 141 -5.14 14.32 8.33
C VAL A 141 -5.90 15.07 9.41
N ARG A 142 -6.72 16.07 9.03
CA ARG A 142 -7.23 17.07 9.97
C ARG A 142 -8.70 16.90 10.34
N HIS A 143 -9.51 16.34 9.45
CA HIS A 143 -10.96 16.29 9.65
C HIS A 143 -11.40 14.90 10.10
N ARG A 144 -11.91 14.85 11.33
CA ARG A 144 -12.50 13.66 11.96
C ARG A 144 -13.95 13.42 11.56
N GLU A 145 -14.59 14.39 10.91
CA GLU A 145 -16.02 14.36 10.66
C GLU A 145 -16.35 14.08 9.19
N ARG A 146 -17.43 13.28 9.00
CA ARG A 146 -18.11 12.86 7.76
C ARG A 146 -17.47 13.34 6.44
N VAL A 147 -16.37 12.72 6.09
CA VAL A 147 -15.74 12.84 4.77
C VAL A 147 -16.55 12.07 3.68
N CYS A 148 -17.76 11.60 4.01
CA CYS A 148 -18.59 10.73 3.17
C CYS A 148 -19.09 11.39 1.86
N GLN A 149 -18.91 12.69 1.66
CA GLN A 149 -19.56 13.45 0.57
C GLN A 149 -18.67 13.79 -0.64
N TYR A 150 -17.38 13.40 -0.70
CA TYR A 150 -16.57 13.73 -1.89
C TYR A 150 -17.02 13.05 -3.19
N HIS A 151 -17.87 12.02 -3.12
CA HIS A 151 -18.47 11.44 -4.32
C HIS A 151 -19.68 12.25 -4.84
N LEU A 152 -20.31 13.09 -4.01
CA LEU A 152 -21.50 13.86 -4.38
C LEU A 152 -21.21 15.32 -4.77
N LEU A 153 -19.98 15.81 -4.56
CA LEU A 153 -19.60 17.20 -4.87
C LEU A 153 -18.81 17.35 -6.20
N VAL A 154 -18.55 16.25 -6.90
CA VAL A 154 -17.80 16.25 -8.18
C VAL A 154 -18.63 15.55 -9.28
N SER A 155 -19.95 15.72 -9.26
CA SER A 155 -20.87 15.33 -10.34
C SER A 155 -21.70 16.52 -10.78
#